data_AF-A0A2U2SD05-F1
#
_entry.id   AF-A0A2U2SD05-F1
#
_cell.length_a   1.000
_cell.length_b   1.000
_cell.length_c   1.000
_cell.angle_alpha   90.00
_cell.angle_beta   90.00
_cell.angle_gamma   90.00
#
_symmetry.space_group_name_H-M   'P 1'
#
loop_
_entity.id
_entity.type
_entity.pdbx_description
1 polymer ?
#
loop_
_entity_poly.entity_id
_entity_poly.type
_entity_poly.pdbx_seq_one_letter_code
_entity_poly.pdbx_strand_id
1 'polypeptide(L)' 'MKKRLTFRCGKCTRPFSFTKELTDEQELLFTCPFCDAELVLRLEPFRKKKITVLRGEGQPEGTPEWEYAFPEVIEAALRG' A
#
# COMPACT_ATOMS: atom_id res chain seq x y z
N MET A 1 -1.80 -7.73 7.71
CA MET A 1 -0.90 -8.68 6.99
C MET A 1 0.48 -8.05 6.81
N LYS A 2 1.57 -8.77 7.04
CA LYS A 2 2.93 -8.28 6.74
C LYS A 2 3.19 -8.39 5.24
N LYS A 3 3.39 -7.27 4.55
CA LYS A 3 3.74 -7.25 3.13
C LYS A 3 5.06 -6.50 2.98
N ARG A 4 5.97 -7.06 2.18
CA ARG A 4 7.19 -6.37 1.76
C ARG A 4 6.80 -5.45 0.62
N LEU A 5 7.05 -4.15 0.79
CA LEU A 5 6.75 -3.13 -0.19
C LEU A 5 8.05 -2.44 -0.60
N THR A 6 8.19 -2.20 -1.89
CA THR A 6 9.34 -1.50 -2.46
C THR A 6 8.90 -0.09 -2.81
N PHE A 7 9.62 0.88 -2.26
CA PHE A 7 9.35 2.29 -2.38
C PHE A 7 10.52 2.98 -3.08
N ARG A 8 10.22 4.06 -3.79
CA ARG A 8 11.22 4.99 -4.32
C ARG A 8 11.09 6.31 -3.60
N CYS A 9 12.19 6.79 -3.01
CA CYS A 9 12.20 8.09 -2.34
C CYS A 9 11.99 9.22 -3.35
N GLY A 10 11.02 10.12 -3.12
CA GLY A 10 10.88 11.34 -3.93
C GLY A 10 12.08 12.30 -3.86
N LYS A 11 12.91 12.23 -2.80
CA LYS A 11 14.08 13.11 -2.61
C LYS A 11 15.35 12.57 -3.26
N CYS A 12 15.79 11.38 -2.83
CA CYS A 12 17.05 10.80 -3.31
C CYS A 12 16.85 9.87 -4.51
N THR A 13 15.60 9.59 -4.91
CA THR A 13 15.22 8.69 -6.02
C THR A 13 15.72 7.24 -5.88
N ARG A 14 16.32 6.88 -4.75
CA ARG A 14 16.80 5.53 -4.47
C ARG A 14 15.63 4.62 -4.10
N PRO A 15 15.58 3.40 -4.67
CA PRO A 15 14.63 2.40 -4.24
C PRO A 15 15.07 1.81 -2.88
N PHE A 16 14.11 1.54 -2.01
CA PHE A 16 14.29 0.83 -0.76
C PHE A 16 13.06 -0.05 -0.50
N SER A 17 13.23 -1.14 0.22
CA SER A 17 12.11 -2.03 0.56
C SER A 17 11.93 -2.10 2.06
N PHE A 18 10.69 -1.97 2.52
CA PHE A 18 10.33 -2.16 3.92
C PHE A 18 9.27 -3.24 4.06
N THR A 19 9.38 -4.04 5.12
CA THR A 19 8.32 -4.93 5.56
C THR A 19 7.48 -4.16 6.56
N LYS A 20 6.22 -3.87 6.22
CA LYS A 20 5.30 -3.19 7.13
C LYS A 20 4.00 -3.95 7.21
N GLU A 21 3.35 -3.81 8.35
CA GLU A 21 2.00 -4.33 8.57
C GLU A 21 1.02 -3.37 7.93
N LEU A 22 0.35 -3.85 6.89
CA LEU A 22 -0.77 -3.12 6.30
C LEU A 22 -1.96 -3.26 7.25
N THR A 23 -2.27 -2.16 7.92
CA THR A 23 -3.46 -1.93 8.74
C THR A 23 -4.53 -1.24 7.88
N ASP A 24 -5.72 -0.98 8.44
CA ASP A 24 -6.76 -0.17 7.77
C ASP A 24 -6.41 1.35 7.79
N GLU A 25 -5.21 1.70 8.24
CA GLU A 25 -4.72 3.08 8.22
C GLU A 25 -4.62 3.58 6.77
N GLN A 26 -5.13 4.77 6.51
CA GLN A 26 -5.17 5.32 5.15
C GLN A 26 -3.80 5.83 4.69
N GLU A 27 -2.90 6.15 5.63
CA GLU A 27 -1.59 6.73 5.36
C GLU A 27 -0.49 5.99 6.12
N LEU A 28 0.55 5.57 5.40
CA LEU A 28 1.77 5.01 5.99
C LEU A 28 2.87 6.06 5.95
N LEU A 29 3.39 6.39 7.13
CA LEU A 29 4.56 7.24 7.31
C LEU A 29 5.81 6.37 7.48
N PHE A 30 6.87 6.73 6.77
CA PHE A 30 8.18 6.11 6.90
C PHE A 30 9.30 7.08 6.53
N THR A 31 10.48 6.86 7.10
CA THR A 31 11.66 7.68 6.85
C THR A 31 12.57 6.98 5.84
N CYS A 32 13.10 7.72 4.88
CA CYS A 32 14.05 7.19 3.92
C CYS A 32 15.38 6.85 4.61
N PRO A 33 15.87 5.60 4.55
CA PRO A 33 17.12 5.20 5.22
C PRO A 33 18.39 5.78 4.57
N PHE A 34 18.26 6.49 3.45
CA PHE A 34 19.39 7.04 2.70
C PHE A 34 19.57 8.56 2.87
N CYS A 35 18.50 9.28 3.19
CA CYS A 35 18.53 10.75 3.19
C CYS A 35 17.67 11.36 4.31
N ASP A 36 17.22 10.51 5.24
CA ASP A 36 16.39 10.85 6.40
C ASP A 36 15.15 11.68 6.07
N ALA A 37 14.68 11.58 4.83
CA ALA A 37 13.50 12.28 4.37
C ALA A 37 12.24 11.58 4.87
N GLU A 38 11.30 12.35 5.42
CA GLU A 38 9.97 11.87 5.76
C GLU A 38 9.18 11.62 4.48
N LEU A 39 8.65 10.41 4.34
CA LEU A 39 7.88 9.99 3.20
C LEU A 39 6.49 9.53 3.67
N VAL A 40 5.49 9.87 2.87
CA VAL A 40 4.10 9.50 3.09
C VAL A 40 3.61 8.66 1.91
N LEU A 41 2.89 7.58 2.25
CA LEU A 41 2.19 6.75 1.30
C LEU A 41 0.71 6.70 1.65
N ARG A 42 -0.15 7.02 0.67
CA ARG A 42 -1.60 6.85 0.82
C ARG A 42 -2.02 5.49 0.29
N LEU A 43 -2.69 4.70 1.13
CA LEU A 43 -3.19 3.36 0.82
C LEU A 43 -4.55 3.38 0.10
N GLU A 44 -5.31 4.47 0.22
CA GLU A 44 -6.59 4.71 -0.49
C GLU A 44 -6.54 4.38 -1.99
N PRO A 45 -5.59 4.90 -2.81
CA PRO A 45 -5.54 4.60 -4.24
C PRO A 45 -5.25 3.13 -4.57
N PHE A 46 -4.69 2.36 -3.63
CA PHE A 46 -4.32 0.96 -3.83
C PHE A 46 -5.39 -0.02 -3.34
N ARG A 47 -6.45 0.48 -2.71
CA ARG A 47 -7.58 -0.34 -2.21
C ARG A 47 -8.47 -0.73 -3.38
N LYS A 48 -8.33 -1.95 -3.89
CA LYS A 48 -9.27 -2.52 -4.86
C LYS A 48 -10.35 -3.32 -4.13
N LYS A 49 -11.62 -2.98 -4.38
CA LYS A 49 -12.76 -3.81 -3.96
C LYS A 49 -12.78 -5.04 -4.87
N LYS A 50 -12.51 -6.23 -4.32
CA LYS A 50 -12.68 -7.49 -5.04
C LYS A 50 -14.19 -7.76 -5.12
N ILE A 51 -14.84 -7.28 -6.18
CA ILE A 51 -16.23 -7.62 -6.45
C ILE A 51 -16.22 -9.02 -7.05
N THR A 52 -16.35 -10.04 -6.21
CA THR A 52 -16.56 -11.41 -6.68
C THR A 52 -17.96 -11.49 -7.28
N VAL A 53 -18.08 -11.32 -8.59
CA VAL A 53 -19.35 -11.49 -9.31
C VAL A 53 -19.59 -13.00 -9.46
N LEU A 54 -20.14 -13.63 -8.43
CA LEU A 54 -20.61 -15.00 -8.51
C LEU A 54 -21.94 -15.01 -9.29
N ARG A 55 -21.92 -15.57 -10.50
CA ARG A 55 -23.10 -15.82 -11.32
C ARG A 55 -23.80 -17.08 -10.77
N GLY A 56 -24.63 -16.91 -9.75
CA GLY A 56 -25.43 -18.00 -9.17
C GLY A 56 -25.98 -17.63 -7.80
N GLU A 57 -27.27 -17.85 -7.61
CA GLU A 57 -28.04 -17.58 -6.39
C GLU A 57 -27.37 -18.17 -5.14
N GLY A 58 -27.01 -17.32 -4.17
CA GLY A 58 -26.44 -17.74 -2.89
C GLY A 58 -25.84 -16.54 -2.17
N GLN A 59 -26.24 -16.33 -0.91
CA GLN A 59 -25.87 -15.17 -0.09
C GLN A 59 -24.35 -14.90 -0.10
N PRO A 60 -23.90 -13.64 -0.22
CA PRO A 60 -22.49 -13.30 -0.12
C PRO A 60 -22.05 -13.34 1.35
N GLU A 61 -21.78 -14.53 1.89
CA GLU A 61 -21.09 -14.72 3.18
C GLU A 61 -19.56 -14.53 3.04
N GLY A 62 -19.14 -13.59 2.22
CA GLY A 62 -17.74 -13.20 2.09
C GLY A 62 -17.49 -11.94 2.88
N THR A 63 -16.69 -12.01 3.95
CA THR A 63 -16.02 -10.83 4.50
C THR A 63 -15.45 -10.01 3.33
N PRO A 64 -15.62 -8.67 3.29
CA PRO A 64 -15.07 -7.87 2.21
C PRO A 64 -13.54 -8.00 2.23
N GLU A 65 -13.02 -8.89 1.40
CA GLU A 65 -11.59 -9.10 1.19
C GLU A 65 -11.08 -7.94 0.34
N TRP A 66 -10.55 -6.92 1.02
CA TRP A 66 -9.86 -5.82 0.36
C TRP A 66 -8.46 -6.28 -0.01
N GLU A 67 -8.15 -6.28 -1.31
CA GLU A 67 -6.81 -6.61 -1.79
C GLU A 67 -6.07 -5.34 -2.15
N TYR A 68 -4.94 -5.12 -1.48
CA TYR A 68 -4.02 -4.05 -1.85
C TYR A 68 -3.13 -4.48 -3.03
N ALA A 69 -3.40 -3.87 -4.19
CA ALA A 69 -2.65 -4.07 -5.42
C ALA A 69 -1.63 -2.94 -5.59
N PHE A 70 -0.46 -3.08 -4.95
CA PHE A 70 0.63 -2.13 -5.11
C PHE A 70 1.45 -2.42 -6.38
N PRO A 71 1.96 -1.39 -7.07
CA PRO A 71 2.95 -1.55 -8.13
C PRO A 71 4.28 -2.09 -7.59
N GLU A 72 5.15 -2.56 -8.49
CA GLU A 72 6.49 -3.07 -8.14
C GLU A 72 7.37 -2.02 -7.45
N VAL A 73 7.20 -0.75 -7.83
CA VAL A 73 7.88 0.40 -7.23
C VAL A 73 6.82 1.44 -6.91
N ILE A 74 6.68 1.73 -5.62
CA ILE A 74 5.73 2.71 -5.12
C ILE A 74 6.46 4.05 -4.94
N GLU A 75 5.98 5.08 -5.60
CA GLU A 75 6.54 6.43 -5.44
C GLU A 75 6.07 7.00 -4.09
N ALA A 76 7.02 7.18 -3.18
CA ALA A 76 6.73 7.75 -1.88
C ALA A 76 6.89 9.26 -1.96
N ALA A 77 5.83 9.99 -1.62
CA ALA A 77 5.83 11.43 -1.65
C ALA A 77 6.59 11.98 -0.43
N LEU A 78 7.31 13.08 -0.61
CA LEU A 78 7.88 13.83 0.50
C LEU A 78 6.75 14.42 1.35
N ARG A 79 6.83 14.21 2.67
CA ARG A 79 6.01 14.96 3.61
C ARG A 79 6.56 16.39 3.63
N GLY A 80 5.80 17.32 3.06
CA GLY A 80 6.13 18.75 3.00
C GLY A 80 5.87 19.45 4.33
#